data_AF-K3X206-F1
#
_entry.id   AF-K3X206-F1
#
_cell.length_a   1.000
_cell.length_b   1.000
_cell.length_c   1.000
_cell.angle_alpha   90.00
_cell.angle_beta   90.00
_cell.angle_gamma   90.00
#
_symmetry.space_group_name_H-M   'P 1'
#
loop_
_entity.id
_entity.type
_entity.pdbx_description
1 polymer ?
#
loop_
_entity_poly.entity_id
_entity_poly.type
_entity_poly.pdbx_seq_one_letter_code
_entity_poly.pdbx_strand_id
1 'polypeptide(L)'
;MMKFTYTLLVSALATVAAVQAGSISHDQVVPFAEPTPSSAYEKLAVKFKPQIHISNGCHPYPAVDAAGNTSGGLKPSGSQSAGCKGSGWGTQVYGRGAAYNGVYGLMYSWYFPKDSPITGLGHRHDWEHVVVWIDNPKAANPKILAISPSAHSGYQKYAPPKAGTVDGTSAKVDYTSKIVINHALDSTTAAGEKQPLIMWEQMTQAARTALENTGFGDANVPMKDGNFMDKLAKAYYK
;
A
#
# COMPACT_ATOMS: atom_id res chain seq x y z
N MET A 1 -0.17 -52.20 -49.80
CA MET A 1 -0.58 -52.26 -48.39
C MET A 1 -0.19 -50.95 -47.73
N MET A 2 -1.15 -50.06 -47.47
CA MET A 2 -0.93 -48.72 -46.91
C MET A 2 -1.34 -48.75 -45.44
N LYS A 3 -0.41 -48.49 -44.51
CA LYS A 3 -0.70 -48.40 -43.06
C LYS A 3 -1.00 -46.95 -42.72
N PHE A 4 -2.22 -46.67 -42.25
CA PHE A 4 -2.58 -45.40 -41.63
C PHE A 4 -2.35 -45.49 -40.13
N THR A 5 -1.46 -44.65 -39.61
CA THR A 5 -1.26 -44.45 -38.18
C THR A 5 -2.11 -43.26 -37.74
N TYR A 6 -3.06 -43.50 -36.82
CA TYR A 6 -3.84 -42.43 -36.18
C TYR A 6 -3.13 -41.98 -34.91
N THR A 7 -2.68 -40.72 -34.87
CA THR A 7 -2.13 -40.10 -33.66
C THR A 7 -3.27 -39.46 -32.87
N LEU A 8 -3.59 -40.00 -31.69
CA LEU A 8 -4.52 -39.38 -30.75
C LEU A 8 -3.83 -38.19 -30.05
N LEU A 9 -4.35 -36.99 -30.26
CA LEU A 9 -4.01 -35.81 -29.47
C LEU A 9 -4.92 -35.76 -28.23
N VAL A 10 -4.35 -35.97 -27.05
CA VAL A 10 -5.04 -35.79 -25.76
C VAL A 10 -4.78 -34.36 -25.27
N SER A 11 -5.78 -33.50 -25.38
CA SER A 11 -5.76 -32.15 -24.79
C SER A 11 -6.09 -32.24 -23.29
N ALA A 12 -5.09 -32.01 -22.44
CA ALA A 12 -5.31 -31.88 -20.99
C ALA A 12 -5.96 -30.54 -20.68
N LEU A 13 -7.24 -30.56 -20.28
CA LEU A 13 -7.93 -29.40 -19.69
C LEU A 13 -7.47 -29.26 -18.24
N ALA A 14 -6.62 -28.27 -17.97
CA ALA A 14 -6.29 -27.87 -16.60
C ALA A 14 -7.47 -27.09 -16.01
N THR A 15 -8.22 -27.72 -15.11
CA THR A 15 -9.24 -27.04 -14.30
C THR A 15 -8.54 -26.16 -13.27
N VAL A 16 -8.54 -24.85 -13.48
CA VAL A 16 -8.15 -23.88 -12.45
C VAL A 16 -9.29 -23.82 -11.45
N ALA A 17 -9.14 -24.46 -10.30
CA ALA A 17 -10.05 -24.24 -9.18
C ALA A 17 -9.90 -22.78 -8.74
N ALA A 18 -10.92 -21.97 -8.98
CA ALA A 18 -10.99 -20.63 -8.43
C ALA A 18 -11.21 -20.76 -6.91
N VAL A 19 -10.13 -20.66 -6.12
CA VAL A 19 -10.24 -20.44 -4.68
C VAL A 19 -10.93 -19.09 -4.53
N GLN A 20 -12.17 -19.12 -4.03
CA GLN A 20 -12.93 -17.90 -3.81
C GLN A 20 -12.32 -17.20 -2.59
N ALA A 21 -11.44 -16.23 -2.88
CA ALA A 21 -10.84 -15.33 -1.90
C ALA A 21 -11.91 -14.81 -0.92
N GLY A 22 -11.70 -15.01 0.38
CA GLY A 22 -12.64 -14.63 1.42
C GLY A 22 -12.22 -13.37 2.17
N SER A 23 -13.18 -12.72 2.82
CA SER A 23 -12.87 -11.75 3.88
C SER A 23 -12.60 -12.52 5.18
N ILE A 24 -11.45 -12.28 5.80
CA ILE A 24 -11.01 -12.94 7.04
C ILE A 24 -10.82 -11.92 8.17
N SER A 25 -10.68 -12.38 9.41
CA SER A 25 -10.39 -11.47 10.55
C SER A 25 -9.13 -10.64 10.29
N HIS A 26 -9.15 -9.37 10.71
CA HIS A 26 -8.08 -8.41 10.38
C HIS A 26 -6.71 -8.83 10.93
N ASP A 27 -6.70 -9.62 11.99
CA ASP A 27 -5.53 -10.16 12.67
C ASP A 27 -5.11 -11.56 12.20
N GLN A 28 -5.77 -12.11 11.17
CA GLN A 28 -5.41 -13.40 10.56
C GLN A 28 -4.80 -13.27 9.17
N VAL A 29 -4.75 -12.07 8.60
CA VAL A 29 -4.06 -11.83 7.33
C VAL A 29 -2.56 -11.95 7.55
N VAL A 30 -1.93 -12.90 6.85
CA VAL A 30 -0.48 -13.09 6.89
C VAL A 30 0.17 -12.12 5.88
N PRO A 31 1.11 -11.25 6.29
CA PRO A 31 1.79 -10.34 5.38
C PRO A 31 2.73 -11.10 4.43
N PHE A 32 3.06 -10.45 3.33
CA PHE A 32 4.19 -10.83 2.49
C PHE A 32 5.50 -10.46 3.20
N ALA A 33 6.43 -11.41 3.24
CA ALA A 33 7.82 -11.10 3.55
C ALA A 33 8.36 -10.12 2.50
N GLU A 34 9.18 -9.15 2.91
CA GLU A 34 9.85 -8.23 1.99
C GLU A 34 10.85 -9.02 1.13
N PRO A 35 10.63 -9.14 -0.20
CA PRO A 35 11.54 -9.89 -1.06
C PRO A 35 12.89 -9.17 -1.15
N THR A 36 13.97 -9.94 -1.30
CA THR A 36 15.28 -9.33 -1.60
C THR A 36 15.21 -8.65 -2.98
N PRO A 37 15.51 -7.34 -3.10
CA PRO A 37 15.30 -6.61 -4.34
C PRO A 37 16.31 -7.03 -5.42
N SER A 38 15.81 -7.49 -6.57
CA SER A 38 16.62 -8.03 -7.66
C SER A 38 16.81 -7.03 -8.79
N SER A 39 15.73 -6.36 -9.19
CA SER A 39 15.70 -5.37 -10.27
C SER A 39 16.08 -3.96 -9.80
N ALA A 40 16.42 -3.08 -10.74
CA ALA A 40 16.66 -1.67 -10.44
C ALA A 40 15.44 -0.99 -9.81
N TYR A 41 14.24 -1.35 -10.27
CA TYR A 41 12.97 -0.82 -9.75
C TYR A 41 12.75 -1.22 -8.28
N GLU A 42 12.96 -2.49 -7.94
CA GLU A 42 12.78 -2.97 -6.56
C GLU A 42 13.82 -2.36 -5.62
N LYS A 43 15.09 -2.26 -6.05
CA LYS A 43 16.16 -1.62 -5.27
C LYS A 43 15.85 -0.14 -5.02
N LEU A 44 15.31 0.54 -6.03
CA LEU A 44 14.87 1.92 -5.92
C LEU A 44 13.70 2.07 -4.93
N ALA A 45 12.70 1.19 -5.00
CA ALA A 45 11.56 1.23 -4.08
C ALA A 45 11.96 0.94 -2.63
N VAL A 46 12.89 0.01 -2.39
CA VAL A 46 13.45 -0.23 -1.05
C VAL A 46 14.29 0.96 -0.57
N LYS A 47 15.09 1.58 -1.44
CA LYS A 47 15.90 2.77 -1.11
C LYS A 47 15.04 3.92 -0.60
N PHE A 48 13.94 4.23 -1.29
CA PHE A 48 13.06 5.36 -0.95
C PHE A 48 11.92 5.01 0.02
N LYS A 49 11.96 3.82 0.64
CA LYS A 49 10.93 3.35 1.57
C LYS A 49 10.75 4.35 2.73
N PRO A 50 9.54 4.91 2.93
CA PRO A 50 9.28 5.91 3.93
C PRO A 50 9.26 5.32 5.34
N GLN A 51 9.37 6.20 6.34
CA GLN A 51 9.04 5.94 7.73
C GLN A 51 7.63 6.45 8.01
N ILE A 52 6.85 5.72 8.78
CA ILE A 52 5.55 6.17 9.29
C ILE A 52 5.60 6.23 10.81
N HIS A 53 5.31 7.42 11.34
CA HIS A 53 5.05 7.66 12.76
C HIS A 53 3.55 7.54 12.99
N ILE A 54 3.14 6.89 14.08
CA ILE A 54 1.72 6.73 14.44
C ILE A 54 1.47 7.58 15.69
N SER A 55 0.91 8.77 15.51
CA SER A 55 0.57 9.64 16.65
C SER A 55 -0.65 9.13 17.42
N ASN A 56 -1.66 8.63 16.71
CA ASN A 56 -2.85 8.02 17.28
C ASN A 56 -3.50 7.04 16.28
N GLY A 57 -4.63 6.43 16.68
CA GLY A 57 -5.31 5.45 15.85
C GLY A 57 -4.65 4.07 15.79
N CYS A 58 -4.93 3.36 14.70
CA CYS A 58 -4.40 2.03 14.45
C CYS A 58 -2.96 2.07 13.94
N HIS A 59 -2.22 0.98 14.14
CA HIS A 59 -0.97 0.70 13.43
C HIS A 59 -1.28 0.07 12.07
N PRO A 60 -0.32 0.04 11.11
CA PRO A 60 -0.53 -0.60 9.82
C PRO A 60 -0.65 -2.13 9.89
N TYR A 61 -1.60 -2.70 9.15
CA TYR A 61 -1.89 -4.13 9.06
C TYR A 61 -1.77 -4.63 7.60
N PRO A 62 -1.52 -5.92 7.38
CA PRO A 62 -1.73 -6.53 6.07
C PRO A 62 -3.21 -6.51 5.68
N ALA A 63 -3.50 -5.99 4.50
CA ALA A 63 -4.83 -5.91 3.92
C ALA A 63 -5.22 -7.15 3.11
N VAL A 64 -4.23 -7.86 2.58
CA VAL A 64 -4.41 -9.04 1.71
C VAL A 64 -3.25 -10.01 1.92
N ASP A 65 -3.54 -11.31 1.86
CA ASP A 65 -2.53 -12.38 1.90
C ASP A 65 -2.19 -12.93 0.50
N ALA A 66 -1.24 -13.87 0.43
CA ALA A 66 -0.80 -14.48 -0.83
C ALA A 66 -1.90 -15.29 -1.56
N ALA A 67 -2.90 -15.79 -0.83
CA ALA A 67 -4.04 -16.53 -1.39
C ALA A 67 -5.16 -15.59 -1.86
N GLY A 68 -5.04 -14.28 -1.62
CA GLY A 68 -6.02 -13.27 -1.98
C GLY A 68 -7.10 -13.04 -0.92
N ASN A 69 -7.01 -13.64 0.27
CA ASN A 69 -7.96 -13.30 1.33
C ASN A 69 -7.71 -11.86 1.78
N THR A 70 -8.78 -11.10 2.01
CA THR A 70 -8.67 -9.70 2.43
C THR A 70 -9.08 -9.51 3.89
N SER A 71 -8.49 -8.49 4.51
CA SER A 71 -8.83 -8.08 5.87
C SER A 71 -10.28 -7.60 5.93
N GLY A 72 -11.07 -8.22 6.80
CA GLY A 72 -12.42 -7.77 7.14
C GLY A 72 -12.44 -6.50 7.99
N GLY A 73 -11.29 -5.96 8.39
CA GLY A 73 -11.17 -4.74 9.18
C GLY A 73 -11.81 -4.83 10.56
N LEU A 74 -11.96 -3.68 11.21
CA LEU A 74 -12.58 -3.53 12.53
C LEU A 74 -13.76 -2.57 12.46
N LYS A 75 -14.78 -2.85 13.27
CA LYS A 75 -15.84 -1.86 13.53
C LYS A 75 -15.22 -0.67 14.27
N PRO A 76 -15.63 0.59 13.99
CA PRO A 76 -15.14 1.79 14.69
C PRO A 76 -15.74 1.92 16.11
N SER A 77 -15.51 0.89 16.94
CA SER A 77 -15.92 0.82 18.35
C SER A 77 -14.70 0.74 19.27
N GLY A 78 -14.92 1.06 20.55
CA GLY A 78 -13.82 1.19 21.52
C GLY A 78 -12.96 2.43 21.23
N SER A 79 -11.82 2.53 21.90
CA SER A 79 -10.87 3.62 21.65
C SER A 79 -10.30 3.58 20.23
N GLN A 80 -9.67 4.68 19.80
CA GLN A 80 -9.10 4.84 18.46
C GLN A 80 -8.20 3.67 18.04
N SER A 81 -7.42 3.12 18.99
CA SER A 81 -6.48 2.02 18.76
C SER A 81 -6.96 0.65 19.27
N ALA A 82 -8.18 0.55 19.81
CA ALA A 82 -8.70 -0.71 20.36
C ALA A 82 -8.75 -1.80 19.29
N GLY A 83 -8.06 -2.91 19.56
CA GLY A 83 -7.98 -4.07 18.65
C GLY A 83 -7.01 -3.90 17.47
N CYS A 84 -6.32 -2.78 17.34
CA CYS A 84 -5.47 -2.50 16.16
C CYS A 84 -4.08 -1.91 16.49
N LYS A 85 -3.47 -2.26 17.63
CA LYS A 85 -2.10 -1.83 17.98
C LYS A 85 -0.97 -2.66 17.37
N GLY A 86 -1.28 -3.83 16.81
CA GLY A 86 -0.36 -4.63 16.00
C GLY A 86 -0.92 -6.03 15.77
N SER A 87 -0.68 -6.60 14.58
CA SER A 87 -1.05 -7.98 14.28
C SER A 87 0.00 -8.95 14.83
N GLY A 88 -0.43 -10.14 15.25
CA GLY A 88 0.49 -11.23 15.61
C GLY A 88 1.35 -11.70 14.44
N TRP A 89 0.95 -11.40 13.21
CA TRP A 89 1.69 -11.72 11.99
C TRP A 89 2.63 -10.62 11.51
N GLY A 90 2.60 -9.44 12.14
CA GLY A 90 3.42 -8.29 11.77
C GLY A 90 2.65 -7.20 11.00
N THR A 91 3.36 -6.48 10.14
CA THR A 91 2.85 -5.28 9.47
C THR A 91 3.25 -5.28 7.99
N GLN A 92 2.71 -4.35 7.20
CA GLN A 92 2.97 -4.27 5.77
C GLN A 92 2.91 -2.82 5.28
N VAL A 93 3.77 -2.49 4.31
CA VAL A 93 3.59 -1.36 3.39
C VAL A 93 3.53 -1.88 1.96
N TYR A 94 2.64 -1.34 1.16
CA TYR A 94 2.44 -1.68 -0.25
C TYR A 94 3.08 -0.62 -1.14
N GLY A 95 3.77 -1.01 -2.21
CA GLY A 95 4.42 -0.08 -3.11
C GLY A 95 3.96 -0.19 -4.56
N ARG A 96 3.87 0.94 -5.28
CA ARG A 96 3.72 0.96 -6.74
C ARG A 96 4.34 2.23 -7.32
N GLY A 97 4.92 2.16 -8.52
CA GLY A 97 5.68 3.29 -9.07
C GLY A 97 5.53 3.44 -10.58
N ALA A 98 5.55 4.68 -11.05
CA ALA A 98 5.47 4.99 -12.47
C ALA A 98 6.13 6.33 -12.79
N ALA A 99 6.52 6.48 -14.06
CA ALA A 99 6.88 7.78 -14.59
C ALA A 99 5.62 8.65 -14.75
N TYR A 100 5.73 9.93 -14.42
CA TYR A 100 4.65 10.90 -14.58
C TYR A 100 5.24 12.30 -14.79
N ASN A 101 4.84 13.00 -15.87
CA ASN A 101 5.28 14.35 -16.19
C ASN A 101 6.80 14.61 -16.03
N GLY A 102 7.62 13.70 -16.59
CA GLY A 102 9.08 13.85 -16.63
C GLY A 102 9.82 13.54 -15.32
N VAL A 103 9.12 13.08 -14.28
CA VAL A 103 9.69 12.60 -13.02
C VAL A 103 9.16 11.20 -12.71
N TYR A 104 9.59 10.60 -11.59
CA TYR A 104 9.14 9.28 -11.19
C TYR A 104 8.47 9.32 -9.82
N GLY A 105 7.23 8.81 -9.75
CA GLY A 105 6.46 8.74 -8.50
C GLY A 105 6.50 7.33 -7.93
N LEU A 106 6.92 7.20 -6.66
CA LEU A 106 6.83 5.99 -5.86
C LEU A 106 5.74 6.16 -4.81
N MET A 107 4.62 5.48 -4.98
CA MET A 107 3.54 5.43 -4.00
C MET A 107 3.81 4.33 -2.98
N TYR A 108 3.73 4.68 -1.70
CA TYR A 108 3.76 3.74 -0.58
C TYR A 108 2.46 3.87 0.19
N SER A 109 1.76 2.76 0.39
CA SER A 109 0.42 2.75 0.97
C SER A 109 0.34 1.80 2.16
N TRP A 110 -0.41 2.21 3.17
CA TRP A 110 -0.69 1.46 4.38
C TRP A 110 -2.19 1.23 4.51
N TYR A 111 -2.53 0.06 5.03
CA TYR A 111 -3.88 -0.28 5.41
C TYR A 111 -4.01 -0.28 6.93
N PHE A 112 -5.12 0.25 7.43
CA PHE A 112 -5.48 0.19 8.84
C PHE A 112 -6.84 -0.50 8.99
N PRO A 113 -7.05 -1.34 10.03
CA PRO A 113 -8.31 -2.06 10.17
C PRO A 113 -9.54 -1.15 10.34
N LYS A 114 -9.37 0.06 10.87
CA LYS A 114 -10.41 1.08 11.02
C LYS A 114 -9.79 2.48 11.05
N ASP A 115 -10.59 3.46 10.67
CA ASP A 115 -10.38 4.87 11.01
C ASP A 115 -11.42 5.24 12.08
N SER A 116 -10.97 5.67 13.25
CA SER A 116 -11.87 6.07 14.33
C SER A 116 -11.25 7.20 15.13
N PRO A 117 -11.56 8.48 14.83
CA PRO A 117 -11.01 9.62 15.55
C PRO A 117 -11.54 9.71 16.98
N ILE A 118 -12.79 9.25 17.20
CA ILE A 118 -13.45 9.17 18.50
C ILE A 118 -14.29 7.88 18.52
N THR A 119 -14.43 7.25 19.69
CA THR A 119 -15.26 6.05 19.88
C THR A 119 -16.64 6.21 19.25
N GLY A 120 -17.00 5.29 18.33
CA GLY A 120 -18.30 5.27 17.66
C GLY A 120 -18.40 6.14 16.41
N LEU A 121 -17.38 6.96 16.09
CA LEU A 121 -17.25 7.72 14.85
C LEU A 121 -16.11 7.17 13.99
N GLY A 122 -16.21 7.43 12.68
CA GLY A 122 -15.27 6.95 11.66
C GLY A 122 -15.84 5.75 10.89
N HIS A 123 -14.96 4.95 10.29
CA HIS A 123 -15.33 3.84 9.41
C HIS A 123 -14.44 2.61 9.60
N ARG A 124 -14.97 1.47 9.15
CA ARG A 124 -14.20 0.25 8.98
C ARG A 124 -13.27 0.43 7.79
N HIS A 125 -12.06 -0.10 7.91
CA HIS A 125 -10.95 0.05 6.96
C HIS A 125 -10.43 1.47 6.90
N ASP A 126 -9.15 1.59 6.57
CA ASP A 126 -8.54 2.81 6.11
C ASP A 126 -7.39 2.49 5.15
N TRP A 127 -7.19 3.37 4.18
CA TRP A 127 -6.13 3.28 3.19
C TRP A 127 -5.52 4.65 2.99
N GLU A 128 -4.29 4.80 3.47
CA GLU A 128 -3.51 6.02 3.32
C GLU A 128 -2.25 5.73 2.51
N HIS A 129 -1.66 6.78 1.91
CA HIS A 129 -0.45 6.64 1.13
C HIS A 129 0.34 7.93 0.99
N VAL A 130 1.63 7.79 0.72
CA VAL A 130 2.51 8.89 0.34
C VAL A 130 3.09 8.63 -1.03
N VAL A 131 3.14 9.66 -1.88
CA VAL A 131 3.92 9.62 -3.11
C VAL A 131 5.25 10.34 -2.89
N VAL A 132 6.35 9.60 -3.04
CA VAL A 132 7.71 10.14 -3.08
C VAL A 132 8.06 10.40 -4.54
N TRP A 133 8.22 11.67 -4.89
CA TRP A 133 8.60 12.10 -6.23
C TRP A 133 10.11 12.22 -6.31
N ILE A 134 10.73 11.48 -7.22
CA ILE A 134 12.17 11.55 -7.47
C ILE A 134 12.44 12.06 -8.89
N ASP A 135 13.65 12.56 -9.12
CA ASP A 135 14.11 13.05 -10.41
C ASP A 135 14.21 11.93 -11.47
N ASN A 136 15.38 11.30 -11.61
CA ASN A 136 15.63 10.26 -12.59
C ASN A 136 15.87 8.93 -11.85
N PRO A 137 14.97 7.95 -11.98
CA PRO A 137 15.10 6.65 -11.30
C PRO A 137 16.34 5.86 -11.74
N LYS A 138 16.97 6.23 -12.87
CA LYS A 138 18.18 5.62 -13.41
C LYS A 138 19.47 6.38 -13.06
N ALA A 139 19.38 7.52 -12.36
CA ALA A 139 20.58 8.22 -11.90
C ALA A 139 21.34 7.38 -10.85
N ALA A 140 22.65 7.57 -10.74
CA ALA A 140 23.45 6.91 -9.71
C ALA A 140 22.95 7.25 -8.30
N ASN A 141 22.54 8.51 -8.10
CA ASN A 141 21.97 9.02 -6.86
C ASN A 141 20.68 9.80 -7.16
N PRO A 142 19.54 9.13 -7.36
CA PRO A 142 18.27 9.81 -7.55
C PRO A 142 17.94 10.66 -6.32
N LYS A 143 17.32 11.82 -6.52
CA LYS A 143 17.00 12.79 -5.48
C LYS A 143 15.49 12.90 -5.30
N ILE A 144 15.05 13.02 -4.05
CA ILE A 144 13.65 13.37 -3.74
C ILE A 144 13.43 14.83 -4.14
N LEU A 145 12.48 15.05 -5.03
CA LEU A 145 12.02 16.37 -5.46
C LEU A 145 10.84 16.85 -4.64
N ALA A 146 9.94 15.94 -4.27
CA ALA A 146 8.75 16.27 -3.49
C ALA A 146 8.19 15.06 -2.74
N ILE A 147 7.35 15.33 -1.75
CA ILE A 147 6.58 14.31 -1.01
C ILE A 147 5.13 14.76 -0.95
N SER A 148 4.21 13.82 -1.21
CA SER A 148 2.77 14.09 -1.26
C SER A 148 2.01 13.07 -0.40
N PRO A 149 1.88 13.28 0.92
CA PRO A 149 1.06 12.42 1.77
C PRO A 149 -0.43 12.69 1.51
N SER A 150 -1.23 11.61 1.52
CA SER A 150 -2.69 11.68 1.41
C SER A 150 -3.30 12.37 2.62
N ALA A 151 -4.30 13.20 2.35
CA ALA A 151 -5.13 13.80 3.39
C ALA A 151 -6.57 13.82 2.91
N HIS A 152 -7.34 12.84 3.38
CA HIS A 152 -8.73 12.63 2.98
C HIS A 152 -8.85 12.50 1.44
N SER A 153 -9.60 13.39 0.78
CA SER A 153 -9.79 13.39 -0.67
C SER A 153 -8.62 14.00 -1.47
N GLY A 154 -7.61 14.57 -0.80
CA GLY A 154 -6.53 15.32 -1.43
C GLY A 154 -5.13 14.91 -0.98
N TYR A 155 -4.18 15.83 -1.18
CA TYR A 155 -2.77 15.67 -0.81
C TYR A 155 -2.24 16.96 -0.21
N GLN A 156 -1.47 16.83 0.87
CA GLN A 156 -0.46 17.84 1.14
C GLN A 156 0.67 17.65 0.13
N LYS A 157 1.31 18.72 -0.33
CA LYS A 157 2.36 18.66 -1.35
C LYS A 157 3.55 19.49 -0.90
N TYR A 158 4.71 18.85 -0.76
CA TYR A 158 5.92 19.49 -0.28
C TYR A 158 7.03 19.38 -1.33
N ALA A 159 7.28 20.47 -2.05
CA ALA A 159 8.28 20.57 -3.10
C ALA A 159 9.12 21.87 -2.94
N PRO A 160 10.36 21.79 -2.44
CA PRO A 160 11.02 20.60 -1.91
C PRO A 160 10.39 20.10 -0.58
N PRO A 161 10.75 18.90 -0.10
CA PRO A 161 10.41 18.44 1.24
C PRO A 161 10.79 19.45 2.33
N LYS A 162 10.00 19.53 3.40
CA LYS A 162 10.32 20.37 4.57
C LYS A 162 11.63 19.91 5.23
N ALA A 163 12.41 20.84 5.77
CA ALA A 163 13.63 20.52 6.49
C ALA A 163 13.37 19.53 7.65
N GLY A 164 14.26 18.54 7.80
CA GLY A 164 14.14 17.52 8.84
C GLY A 164 13.05 16.46 8.63
N THR A 165 12.31 16.50 7.52
CA THR A 165 11.24 15.52 7.20
C THR A 165 11.69 14.39 6.26
N VAL A 166 12.96 14.39 5.88
CA VAL A 166 13.63 13.31 5.15
C VAL A 166 14.84 12.87 5.96
N ASP A 167 14.98 11.57 6.18
CA ASP A 167 16.14 10.93 6.79
C ASP A 167 16.88 10.09 5.75
N GLY A 168 18.02 10.58 5.29
CA GLY A 168 18.74 10.02 4.13
C GLY A 168 17.88 10.06 2.86
N THR A 169 17.27 8.92 2.53
CA THR A 169 16.35 8.76 1.37
C THR A 169 14.94 8.36 1.78
N SER A 170 14.64 8.33 3.08
CA SER A 170 13.33 7.99 3.62
C SER A 170 12.56 9.25 3.99
N ALA A 171 11.45 9.48 3.29
CA ALA A 171 10.43 10.43 3.72
C ALA A 171 9.88 10.01 5.09
N LYS A 172 9.59 10.98 5.96
CA LYS A 172 8.94 10.76 7.26
C LYS A 172 7.51 11.32 7.21
N VAL A 173 6.54 10.43 7.42
CA VAL A 173 5.12 10.78 7.48
C VAL A 173 4.53 10.43 8.84
N ASP A 174 3.55 11.20 9.29
CA ASP A 174 2.78 10.96 10.50
C ASP A 174 1.35 10.60 10.12
N TYR A 175 0.82 9.55 10.75
CA TYR A 175 -0.58 9.16 10.69
C TYR A 175 -1.28 9.64 11.96
N THR A 176 -2.23 10.54 11.79
CA THR A 176 -2.88 11.21 12.91
C THR A 176 -4.29 11.69 12.54
N SER A 177 -5.16 11.74 13.53
CA SER A 177 -6.43 12.46 13.47
C SER A 177 -6.43 13.63 14.46
N LYS A 178 -7.10 14.71 14.08
CA LYS A 178 -7.43 15.85 14.96
C LYS A 178 -8.92 15.81 15.23
N ILE A 179 -9.31 16.01 16.49
CA ILE A 179 -10.67 15.84 17.03
C ILE A 179 -11.76 16.17 15.98
N VAL A 180 -12.64 15.17 15.72
CA VAL A 180 -13.76 15.12 14.74
C VAL A 180 -13.37 14.95 13.27
N ILE A 181 -12.10 15.07 12.90
CA ILE A 181 -11.62 14.77 11.55
C ILE A 181 -10.98 13.37 11.57
N ASN A 182 -11.34 12.56 10.58
CA ASN A 182 -10.74 11.25 10.29
C ASN A 182 -9.21 11.32 10.14
N HIS A 183 -8.55 10.16 10.10
CA HIS A 183 -7.10 10.17 9.98
C HIS A 183 -6.65 10.66 8.60
N ALA A 184 -5.41 11.11 8.55
CA ALA A 184 -4.71 11.53 7.35
C ALA A 184 -3.21 11.35 7.57
N LEU A 185 -2.45 11.38 6.47
CA LEU A 185 -1.00 11.53 6.53
C LEU A 185 -0.59 13.00 6.40
N ASP A 186 0.47 13.36 7.13
CA ASP A 186 1.22 14.60 6.88
C ASP A 186 2.73 14.35 7.00
N SER A 187 3.54 15.29 6.51
CA SER A 187 4.98 15.25 6.66
C SER A 187 5.37 15.61 8.10
N THR A 188 6.32 14.87 8.67
CA THR A 188 6.73 15.03 10.07
C THR A 188 8.25 15.04 10.24
N THR A 189 8.72 15.68 11.31
CA THR A 189 10.12 15.59 11.75
C THR A 189 10.36 14.38 12.65
N ALA A 190 9.31 13.82 13.26
CA ALA A 190 9.38 12.65 14.12
C ALA A 190 9.86 11.41 13.36
N ALA A 191 10.72 10.61 13.99
CA ALA A 191 11.11 9.32 13.45
C ALA A 191 9.93 8.34 13.48
N GLY A 192 9.86 7.48 12.48
CA GLY A 192 8.83 6.47 12.34
C GLY A 192 9.40 5.09 12.02
N GLU A 193 8.53 4.11 11.98
CA GLU A 193 8.90 2.73 11.65
C GLU A 193 8.90 2.51 10.13
N LYS A 194 9.74 1.58 9.68
CA LYS A 194 9.69 1.05 8.31
C LYS A 194 9.06 -0.34 8.34
N GLN A 195 8.03 -0.54 7.54
CA GLN A 195 7.35 -1.84 7.43
C GLN A 195 7.99 -2.69 6.33
N PRO A 196 7.78 -4.02 6.35
CA PRO A 196 8.06 -4.89 5.22
C PRO A 196 7.32 -4.41 3.97
N LEU A 197 8.06 -4.16 2.89
CA LEU A 197 7.55 -3.67 1.61
C LEU A 197 7.23 -4.83 0.69
N ILE A 198 6.04 -4.78 0.08
CA ILE A 198 5.69 -5.60 -1.08
C ILE A 198 5.25 -4.69 -2.22
N MET A 199 5.94 -4.79 -3.36
CA MET A 199 5.55 -4.04 -4.55
C MET A 199 4.34 -4.70 -5.24
N TRP A 200 3.53 -3.91 -5.93
CA TRP A 200 2.35 -4.36 -6.68
C TRP A 200 2.68 -5.52 -7.63
N GLU A 201 3.79 -5.39 -8.34
CA GLU A 201 4.28 -6.35 -9.32
C GLU A 201 4.85 -7.63 -8.65
N GLN A 202 5.20 -7.58 -7.36
CA GLN A 202 5.71 -8.72 -6.59
C GLN A 202 4.60 -9.55 -5.92
N MET A 203 3.38 -9.01 -5.79
CA MET A 203 2.25 -9.74 -5.22
C MET A 203 1.82 -10.92 -6.11
N THR A 204 1.14 -11.89 -5.52
CA THR A 204 0.51 -12.97 -6.31
C THR A 204 -0.62 -12.40 -7.17
N GLN A 205 -1.00 -13.11 -8.23
CA GLN A 205 -2.15 -12.72 -9.05
C GLN A 205 -3.45 -12.73 -8.22
N ALA A 206 -3.59 -13.67 -7.27
CA ALA A 206 -4.73 -13.73 -6.37
C ALA A 206 -4.84 -12.45 -5.49
N ALA A 207 -3.73 -12.02 -4.90
CA ALA A 207 -3.69 -10.80 -4.08
C ALA A 207 -4.02 -9.53 -4.88
N ARG A 208 -3.42 -9.36 -6.07
CA ARG A 208 -3.77 -8.24 -6.95
C ARG A 208 -5.25 -8.27 -7.33
N THR A 209 -5.77 -9.43 -7.74
CA THR A 209 -7.19 -9.60 -8.10
C THR A 209 -8.12 -9.26 -6.94
N ALA A 210 -7.75 -9.64 -5.71
CA ALA A 210 -8.51 -9.30 -4.52
C ALA A 210 -8.49 -7.80 -4.21
N LEU A 211 -7.32 -7.14 -4.31
CA LEU A 211 -7.20 -5.69 -4.12
C LEU A 211 -7.91 -4.86 -5.20
N GLU A 212 -8.01 -5.39 -6.43
CA GLU A 212 -8.80 -4.74 -7.49
C GLU A 212 -10.30 -4.74 -7.17
N ASN A 213 -10.81 -5.88 -6.72
CA ASN A 213 -12.24 -6.18 -6.68
C ASN A 213 -12.90 -6.00 -5.31
N THR A 214 -12.13 -6.03 -4.21
CA THR A 214 -12.69 -5.92 -2.86
C THR A 214 -13.18 -4.50 -2.59
N GLY A 215 -14.43 -4.38 -2.13
CA GLY A 215 -14.95 -3.13 -1.57
C GLY A 215 -14.51 -2.96 -0.12
N PHE A 216 -13.66 -1.96 0.16
CA PHE A 216 -13.21 -1.59 1.51
C PHE A 216 -14.09 -0.50 2.15
N GLY A 217 -15.37 -0.45 1.79
CA GLY A 217 -16.32 0.55 2.28
C GLY A 217 -15.91 1.97 1.88
N ASP A 218 -15.68 2.83 2.86
CA ASP A 218 -15.28 4.23 2.66
C ASP A 218 -13.80 4.37 2.26
N ALA A 219 -12.99 3.35 2.51
CA ALA A 219 -11.58 3.31 2.15
C ALA A 219 -11.39 2.78 0.72
N ASN A 220 -10.37 3.30 0.03
CA ASN A 220 -10.09 2.96 -1.37
C ASN A 220 -8.62 2.59 -1.57
N VAL A 221 -8.36 1.40 -2.12
CA VAL A 221 -7.00 0.96 -2.48
C VAL A 221 -6.40 1.95 -3.48
N PRO A 222 -5.35 2.73 -3.13
CA PRO A 222 -4.88 3.83 -3.97
C PRO A 222 -3.99 3.37 -5.12
N MET A 223 -3.33 2.21 -4.97
CA MET A 223 -2.36 1.67 -5.92
C MET A 223 -2.94 0.64 -6.89
N LYS A 224 -4.26 0.38 -6.87
CA LYS A 224 -4.91 -0.51 -7.84
C LYS A 224 -4.99 0.12 -9.23
N ASP A 225 -5.10 -0.69 -10.27
CA ASP A 225 -5.02 -0.29 -11.69
C ASP A 225 -5.97 0.86 -12.02
N GLY A 226 -7.23 0.77 -11.58
CA GLY A 226 -8.24 1.81 -11.83
C GLY A 226 -8.03 3.14 -11.09
N ASN A 227 -7.12 3.18 -10.11
CA ASN A 227 -6.90 4.36 -9.26
C ASN A 227 -5.51 4.96 -9.39
N PHE A 228 -4.49 4.14 -9.68
CA PHE A 228 -3.09 4.48 -9.43
C PHE A 228 -2.63 5.73 -10.19
N MET A 229 -2.89 5.81 -11.50
CA MET A 229 -2.46 6.95 -12.31
C MET A 229 -3.23 8.23 -11.96
N ASP A 230 -4.53 8.13 -11.65
CA ASP A 230 -5.33 9.28 -11.20
C ASP A 230 -4.86 9.81 -9.85
N LYS A 231 -4.47 8.90 -8.94
CA LYS A 231 -3.90 9.25 -7.64
C LYS A 231 -2.52 9.91 -7.81
N LEU A 232 -1.66 9.42 -8.72
CA LEU A 232 -0.41 10.11 -9.08
C LEU A 232 -0.67 11.50 -9.65
N ALA A 233 -1.67 11.66 -10.54
CA ALA A 233 -2.04 12.95 -11.11
C ALA A 233 -2.48 13.95 -10.03
N LYS A 234 -3.36 13.53 -9.11
CA LYS A 234 -3.80 14.36 -7.98
C LYS A 234 -2.65 14.69 -7.02
N ALA A 235 -1.72 13.77 -6.81
CA ALA A 235 -0.55 13.95 -5.95
C ALA A 235 0.57 14.78 -6.59
N TYR A 236 0.56 14.99 -7.90
CA TYR A 236 1.63 15.72 -8.59
C TYR A 236 1.80 17.12 -8.00
N TYR A 237 3.04 17.47 -7.70
CA TYR A 237 3.41 18.59 -6.83
C TYR A 237 3.59 19.93 -7.55
N LYS A 238 3.32 19.97 -8.87
CA LYS A 238 3.33 21.18 -9.68
C LYS A 238 1.93 21.48 -10.20
#